data_AF-A0A914QLI0-F1
#
_entry.id   AF-A0A914QLI0-F1
#
_cell.length_a   1.000
_cell.length_b   1.000
_cell.length_c   1.000
_cell.angle_alpha   90.00
_cell.angle_beta   90.00
_cell.angle_gamma   90.00
#
_symmetry.space_group_name_H-M   'P 1'
#
loop_
_entity.id
_entity.type
_entity.pdbx_description
1 polymer ?
#
loop_
_entity_poly.entity_id
_entity_poly.type
_entity_poly.pdbx_seq_one_letter_code
_entity_poly.pdbx_strand_id
1 'polypeptide(L)'
;MIFASIISILSLTAIVTGFGYNDCSAYNNLEAQVNCGPNGYLMNYGIVYCHRFFTPEYYNQFDTAGKAFVDCTGQCLVNKATAIVNQQVSSNDIDCTELSDKAIDSHSDCYLQCGFCNVCKKNRKAFFNVIQADAFTDDRLLAEAFQTMGKCGFKCLI
;
A
#
# COMPACT_ATOMS: atom_id res chain seq x y z
N MET A 1 18.98 -18.49 -52.44
CA MET A 1 19.26 -18.49 -50.99
C MET A 1 19.04 -17.09 -50.45
N ILE A 2 17.86 -16.80 -49.91
CA ILE A 2 17.62 -15.65 -49.03
C ILE A 2 16.65 -16.16 -47.97
N PHE A 3 17.17 -16.47 -46.79
CA PHE A 3 16.37 -16.82 -45.61
C PHE A 3 15.76 -15.51 -45.08
N ALA A 4 14.44 -15.37 -45.18
CA ALA A 4 13.70 -14.31 -44.50
C ALA A 4 13.47 -14.75 -43.04
N SER A 5 14.29 -14.23 -42.14
CA SER A 5 14.11 -14.39 -40.69
C SER A 5 12.94 -13.53 -40.22
N ILE A 6 11.79 -14.15 -39.98
CA ILE A 6 10.66 -13.51 -39.32
C ILE A 6 10.97 -13.49 -37.82
N ILE A 7 11.42 -12.34 -37.31
CA ILE A 7 11.55 -12.07 -35.89
C ILE A 7 10.13 -11.95 -35.33
N SER A 8 9.69 -12.96 -34.59
CA SER A 8 8.46 -12.92 -33.82
C SER A 8 8.67 -11.96 -32.64
N ILE A 9 8.17 -10.74 -32.77
CA ILE A 9 8.09 -9.78 -31.66
C ILE A 9 6.95 -10.27 -30.78
N LEU A 10 7.25 -11.18 -29.84
CA LEU A 10 6.38 -11.37 -28.68
C LEU A 10 6.48 -10.08 -27.86
N SER A 11 5.52 -9.18 -28.08
CA SER A 11 5.25 -8.08 -27.17
C SER A 11 5.01 -8.69 -25.79
N LEU A 12 5.99 -8.59 -24.90
CA LEU A 12 5.75 -8.69 -23.47
C LEU A 12 4.82 -7.53 -23.12
N THR A 13 3.51 -7.74 -23.23
CA THR A 13 2.62 -7.13 -22.27
C THR A 13 3.06 -7.70 -20.94
N ALA A 14 3.87 -6.93 -20.20
CA ALA A 14 4.03 -7.17 -18.78
C ALA A 14 2.62 -7.16 -18.21
N ILE A 15 2.05 -8.35 -18.02
CA ILE A 15 0.95 -8.54 -17.11
C ILE A 15 1.59 -8.10 -15.80
N VAL A 16 1.31 -6.87 -15.38
CA VAL A 16 1.57 -6.43 -14.01
C VAL A 16 0.62 -7.28 -13.18
N THR A 17 1.01 -8.53 -12.93
CA THR A 17 0.36 -9.40 -11.96
C THR A 17 0.45 -8.62 -10.66
N GLY A 18 -0.71 -8.22 -10.13
CA GLY A 18 -0.80 -7.46 -8.90
C GLY A 18 0.05 -8.14 -7.84
N PHE A 19 1.18 -7.51 -7.50
CA PHE A 19 2.17 -8.06 -6.59
C PHE A 19 1.52 -8.23 -5.22
N GLY A 20 1.10 -9.46 -4.89
CA GLY A 20 0.80 -9.96 -3.54
C GLY A 20 0.19 -8.97 -2.54
N TYR A 21 -0.64 -8.04 -3.00
CA TYR A 21 -1.07 -6.88 -2.19
C TYR A 21 -2.32 -7.23 -1.39
N ASN A 22 -3.13 -8.15 -1.91
CA ASN A 22 -4.35 -8.65 -1.29
C ASN A 22 -4.13 -9.92 -0.48
N ASP A 23 -3.10 -10.72 -0.81
CA ASP A 23 -2.63 -11.84 0.01
C ASP A 23 -1.49 -11.44 0.98
N CYS A 24 -1.05 -10.18 0.91
CA CYS A 24 0.00 -9.57 1.72
C CYS A 24 1.40 -10.20 1.58
N SER A 25 1.58 -11.14 0.65
CA SER A 25 2.88 -11.81 0.42
C SER A 25 3.97 -10.83 -0.04
N ALA A 26 3.59 -9.71 -0.65
CA ALA A 26 4.53 -8.68 -1.06
C ALA A 26 5.37 -8.15 0.11
N TYR A 27 4.79 -7.94 1.29
CA TYR A 27 5.52 -7.41 2.44
C TYR A 27 6.60 -8.39 2.93
N ASN A 28 6.32 -9.70 2.95
CA ASN A 28 7.33 -10.71 3.28
C ASN A 28 8.48 -10.75 2.27
N ASN A 29 8.15 -10.65 0.97
CA ASN A 29 9.15 -10.64 -0.10
C ASN A 29 10.04 -9.40 -0.08
N LEU A 30 9.47 -8.25 0.28
CA LEU A 30 10.22 -7.01 0.47
C LEU A 30 11.10 -7.09 1.72
N GLU A 31 10.60 -7.63 2.82
CA GLU A 31 11.36 -7.79 4.07
C GLU A 31 12.59 -8.68 3.86
N ALA A 32 12.46 -9.78 3.11
CA ALA A 32 13.57 -10.68 2.80
C ALA A 32 14.75 -9.99 2.07
N GLN A 33 14.52 -8.84 1.44
CA GLN A 33 15.56 -8.09 0.73
C GLN A 33 16.30 -7.10 1.62
N VAL A 34 15.62 -6.54 2.64
CA VAL A 34 16.15 -5.45 3.48
C VAL A 34 16.46 -5.89 4.92
N ASN A 35 15.85 -6.97 5.40
CA ASN A 35 16.05 -7.54 6.74
C ASN A 35 15.91 -6.51 7.87
N CYS A 36 14.89 -5.65 7.81
CA CYS A 36 14.61 -4.63 8.83
C CYS A 36 14.05 -5.19 10.14
N GLY A 37 13.67 -6.47 10.15
CA GLY A 37 13.25 -7.21 11.32
C GLY A 37 11.80 -6.97 11.73
N PRO A 38 11.35 -7.64 12.80
CA PRO A 38 9.95 -7.65 13.22
C PRO A 38 9.42 -6.27 13.66
N ASN A 39 10.30 -5.35 14.05
CA ASN A 39 9.94 -3.98 14.43
C ASN A 39 9.96 -3.00 13.24
N GLY A 40 10.45 -3.45 12.07
CA GLY A 40 10.49 -2.63 10.86
C GLY A 40 9.10 -2.41 10.26
N TYR A 41 8.95 -1.36 9.46
CA TYR A 41 7.67 -0.97 8.86
C TYR A 41 6.95 -2.11 8.14
N LEU A 42 7.68 -2.90 7.32
CA LEU A 42 7.09 -3.96 6.50
C LEU A 42 6.39 -5.02 7.37
N MET A 43 6.98 -5.37 8.52
CA MET A 43 6.50 -6.43 9.39
C MET A 43 5.61 -5.93 10.54
N ASN A 44 5.91 -4.76 11.11
CA ASN A 44 5.17 -4.22 12.25
C ASN A 44 3.92 -3.43 11.84
N TYR A 45 3.86 -2.95 10.60
CA TYR A 45 2.74 -2.13 10.13
C TYR A 45 2.17 -2.60 8.79
N GLY A 46 2.99 -2.65 7.74
CA GLY A 46 2.55 -2.94 6.37
C GLY A 46 1.77 -4.25 6.25
N ILE A 47 2.36 -5.37 6.66
CA ILE A 47 1.70 -6.68 6.61
C ILE A 47 0.50 -6.80 7.56
N VAL A 48 0.59 -6.18 8.75
CA VAL A 48 -0.48 -6.21 9.76
C VAL A 48 -1.75 -5.56 9.22
N TYR A 49 -1.63 -4.34 8.69
CA TYR A 49 -2.78 -3.61 8.15
C TYR A 49 -3.23 -4.18 6.81
N CYS A 50 -2.32 -4.70 5.99
CA CYS A 50 -2.71 -5.45 4.81
C CYS A 50 -3.66 -6.61 5.17
N HIS A 51 -3.28 -7.47 6.11
CA HIS A 51 -4.13 -8.58 6.51
C HIS A 51 -5.45 -8.09 7.10
N ARG A 52 -5.46 -7.03 7.91
CA ARG A 52 -6.72 -6.49 8.44
C ARG A 52 -7.63 -6.01 7.31
N PHE A 53 -7.13 -5.21 6.35
CA PHE A 53 -7.95 -4.69 5.25
C PHE A 53 -8.47 -5.78 4.30
N PHE A 54 -7.69 -6.84 4.05
CA PHE A 54 -8.03 -7.89 3.08
C PHE A 54 -8.64 -9.16 3.69
N THR A 55 -8.70 -9.29 5.03
CA THR A 55 -9.43 -10.39 5.67
C THR A 55 -10.94 -10.25 5.39
N PRO A 56 -11.66 -11.33 5.02
CA PRO A 56 -13.09 -11.26 4.69
C PRO A 56 -13.97 -10.63 5.77
N GLU A 57 -13.61 -10.77 7.04
CA GLU A 57 -14.30 -10.15 8.19
C GLU A 57 -14.40 -8.63 8.05
N TYR A 58 -13.34 -7.97 7.60
CA TYR A 58 -13.26 -6.51 7.47
C TYR A 58 -13.55 -6.04 6.06
N TYR A 59 -12.96 -6.70 5.05
CA TYR A 59 -13.11 -6.32 3.65
C TYR A 59 -14.58 -6.28 3.22
N ASN A 60 -15.41 -7.20 3.72
CA ASN A 60 -16.83 -7.26 3.38
C ASN A 60 -17.70 -6.20 4.07
N GLN A 61 -17.15 -5.42 5.01
CA GLN A 61 -17.86 -4.31 5.63
C GLN A 61 -17.85 -3.05 4.75
N PHE A 62 -16.96 -2.99 3.76
CA PHE A 62 -16.90 -1.91 2.79
C PHE A 62 -17.97 -2.08 1.71
N ASP A 63 -18.58 -0.96 1.30
CA ASP A 63 -19.42 -0.92 0.11
C ASP A 63 -18.58 -1.11 -1.18
N THR A 64 -19.23 -1.19 -2.34
CA THR A 64 -18.53 -1.41 -3.62
C THR A 64 -17.45 -0.37 -3.90
N ALA A 65 -17.69 0.90 -3.56
CA ALA A 65 -16.71 1.97 -3.75
C ALA A 65 -15.56 1.87 -2.74
N GLY A 66 -15.86 1.50 -1.49
CA GLY A 66 -14.89 1.26 -0.44
C GLY A 66 -13.95 0.09 -0.77
N LYS A 67 -14.49 -1.02 -1.31
CA LYS A 67 -13.69 -2.15 -1.78
C LYS A 67 -12.74 -1.74 -2.91
N ALA A 68 -13.25 -1.00 -3.89
CA ALA A 68 -12.42 -0.45 -4.97
C ALA A 68 -11.31 0.48 -4.45
N PHE A 69 -11.61 1.28 -3.43
CA PHE A 69 -10.60 2.10 -2.74
C PHE A 69 -9.54 1.24 -2.04
N VAL A 70 -9.95 0.20 -1.29
CA VAL A 70 -9.03 -0.71 -0.57
C VAL A 70 -8.10 -1.42 -1.57
N ASP A 71 -8.64 -1.96 -2.65
CA ASP A 71 -7.86 -2.66 -3.67
C ASP A 71 -6.85 -1.73 -4.35
N CYS A 72 -7.30 -0.55 -4.80
CA CYS A 72 -6.44 0.47 -5.40
C CYS A 72 -5.32 0.89 -4.45
N THR A 73 -5.66 1.14 -3.19
CA THR A 73 -4.74 1.61 -2.16
C THR A 73 -3.70 0.54 -1.84
N GLY A 74 -4.12 -0.70 -1.62
CA GLY A 74 -3.22 -1.82 -1.35
C GLY A 74 -2.19 -2.00 -2.46
N GLN A 75 -2.65 -1.97 -3.72
CA GLN A 75 -1.75 -2.03 -4.87
C GLN A 75 -0.79 -0.83 -4.94
N CYS A 76 -1.28 0.38 -4.67
CA CYS A 76 -0.45 1.60 -4.67
C CYS A 76 0.64 1.54 -3.59
N LEU A 77 0.28 1.18 -2.36
CA LEU A 77 1.21 1.09 -1.23
C LEU A 77 2.31 0.05 -1.47
N VAL A 78 1.96 -1.14 -1.96
CA VAL A 78 2.95 -2.18 -2.30
C VAL A 78 3.89 -1.70 -3.41
N ASN A 79 3.38 -1.00 -4.42
CA ASN A 79 4.22 -0.45 -5.48
C ASN A 79 5.19 0.61 -4.94
N LYS A 80 4.75 1.49 -4.04
CA LYS A 80 5.59 2.50 -3.39
C LYS A 80 6.67 1.85 -2.51
N ALA A 81 6.29 0.89 -1.67
CA ALA A 81 7.22 0.14 -0.84
C ALA A 81 8.26 -0.62 -1.69
N THR A 82 7.82 -1.23 -2.80
CA THR A 82 8.70 -1.92 -3.76
C THR A 82 9.72 -0.95 -4.38
N ALA A 83 9.28 0.25 -4.77
CA ALA A 83 10.18 1.25 -5.33
C ALA A 83 11.23 1.72 -4.31
N ILE A 84 10.82 1.94 -3.05
CA ILE A 84 11.73 2.33 -1.95
C ILE A 84 12.76 1.23 -1.68
N VAL A 85 12.32 -0.02 -1.55
CA VAL A 85 13.21 -1.18 -1.33
C VAL A 85 14.17 -1.36 -2.49
N ASN A 86 13.69 -1.34 -3.74
CA ASN A 86 14.54 -1.48 -4.91
C ASN A 86 15.60 -0.38 -4.99
N GLN A 87 15.25 0.85 -4.60
CA GLN A 87 16.19 1.96 -4.54
C GLN A 87 17.32 1.67 -3.54
N GLN A 88 16.98 1.33 -2.29
CA GLN A 88 17.97 1.08 -1.23
C GLN A 88 18.84 -0.15 -1.52
N VAL A 89 18.24 -1.22 -2.05
CA VAL A 89 18.96 -2.44 -2.47
C VAL A 89 19.94 -2.11 -3.59
N SER A 90 19.52 -1.34 -4.60
CA SER A 90 20.38 -0.97 -5.73
C SER A 90 21.53 -0.04 -5.32
N SER A 91 21.34 0.79 -4.31
CA SER A 91 22.41 1.63 -3.73
C SER A 91 23.28 0.89 -2.71
N ASN A 92 22.93 -0.34 -2.34
CA ASN A 92 23.55 -1.09 -1.23
C ASN A 92 23.62 -0.27 0.07
N ASP A 93 22.55 0.47 0.35
CA ASP A 93 22.43 1.37 1.49
C ASP A 93 21.04 1.19 2.12
N ILE A 94 20.91 0.15 2.94
CA ILE A 94 19.65 -0.19 3.60
C ILE A 94 19.53 0.64 4.88
N ASP A 95 18.57 1.56 4.88
CA ASP A 95 18.16 2.30 6.07
C ASP A 95 16.68 2.03 6.34
N CYS A 96 16.44 1.20 7.36
CA CYS A 96 15.10 0.79 7.77
C CYS A 96 14.25 1.93 8.37
N THR A 97 14.91 2.96 8.92
CA THR A 97 14.21 4.15 9.41
C THR A 97 13.73 4.97 8.23
N GLU A 98 14.61 5.24 7.28
CA GLU A 98 14.27 5.98 6.06
C GLU A 98 13.23 5.23 5.22
N LEU A 99 13.31 3.89 5.14
CA LEU A 99 12.30 3.06 4.50
C LEU A 99 10.94 3.25 5.17
N SER A 100 10.90 3.21 6.51
CA SER A 100 9.68 3.43 7.29
C SER A 100 9.09 4.81 7.03
N ASP A 101 9.92 5.86 7.07
CA ASP A 101 9.48 7.25 6.83
C ASP A 101 8.86 7.39 5.44
N LYS A 102 9.60 6.97 4.39
CA LYS A 102 9.13 7.07 3.01
C LYS A 102 7.86 6.24 2.77
N ALA A 103 7.75 5.07 3.40
CA ALA A 103 6.57 4.23 3.27
C ALA A 103 5.35 4.87 3.95
N ILE A 104 5.51 5.43 5.16
CA ILE A 104 4.46 6.16 5.86
C ILE A 104 4.01 7.37 5.02
N ASP A 105 4.94 8.21 4.56
CA ASP A 105 4.63 9.40 3.77
C ASP A 105 3.86 9.09 2.47
N SER A 106 4.09 7.90 1.89
CA SER A 106 3.43 7.46 0.66
C SER A 106 1.92 7.19 0.80
N HIS A 107 1.41 7.03 2.03
CA HIS A 107 -0.01 6.72 2.25
C HIS A 107 -0.92 7.83 1.76
N SER A 108 -0.59 9.09 2.06
CA SER A 108 -1.48 10.20 1.72
C SER A 108 -1.66 10.33 0.21
N ASP A 109 -0.59 10.12 -0.55
CA ASP A 109 -0.64 10.10 -2.02
C ASP A 109 -1.53 8.95 -2.53
N CYS A 110 -1.32 7.72 -2.01
CA CYS A 110 -2.12 6.56 -2.42
C CYS A 110 -3.60 6.71 -2.05
N TYR A 111 -3.90 7.18 -0.84
CA TYR A 111 -5.26 7.41 -0.37
C TYR A 111 -6.00 8.42 -1.25
N LEU A 112 -5.36 9.54 -1.57
CA LEU A 112 -5.98 10.58 -2.40
C LEU A 112 -6.14 10.13 -3.85
N GLN A 113 -5.13 9.48 -4.42
CA GLN A 113 -5.18 8.93 -5.77
C GLN A 113 -6.31 7.90 -5.92
N CYS A 114 -6.53 7.07 -4.91
CA CYS A 114 -7.58 6.05 -4.90
C CYS A 114 -8.96 6.59 -4.48
N GLY A 115 -9.08 7.90 -4.23
CA GLY A 115 -10.37 8.54 -4.00
C GLY A 115 -10.89 8.46 -2.57
N PHE A 116 -10.00 8.43 -1.57
CA PHE A 116 -10.36 8.38 -0.14
C PHE A 116 -11.46 9.38 0.23
N CYS A 117 -11.35 10.63 -0.25
CA CYS A 117 -12.32 11.68 0.05
C CYS A 117 -13.76 11.38 -0.42
N ASN A 118 -13.95 10.43 -1.34
CA ASN A 118 -15.26 10.02 -1.83
C ASN A 118 -15.85 8.83 -1.04
N VAL A 119 -15.01 8.08 -0.33
CA VAL A 119 -15.40 6.84 0.36
C VAL A 119 -15.36 6.95 1.88
N CYS A 120 -14.55 7.87 2.43
CA CYS A 120 -14.27 7.99 3.87
C CYS A 120 -15.54 8.12 4.73
N LYS A 121 -16.55 8.87 4.26
CA LYS A 121 -17.81 9.04 4.99
C LYS A 121 -18.68 7.78 4.98
N LYS A 122 -18.96 7.24 3.79
CA LYS A 122 -19.86 6.09 3.63
C LYS A 122 -19.31 4.82 4.28
N ASN A 123 -17.98 4.66 4.22
CA ASN A 123 -17.27 3.52 4.78
C ASN A 123 -16.66 3.81 6.17
N ARG A 124 -17.05 4.90 6.83
CA ARG A 124 -16.48 5.35 8.11
C ARG A 124 -16.42 4.23 9.15
N LYS A 125 -17.53 3.49 9.33
CA LYS A 125 -17.59 2.37 10.28
C LYS A 125 -16.64 1.23 9.91
N ALA A 126 -16.54 0.89 8.62
CA ALA A 126 -15.62 -0.13 8.15
C ALA A 126 -14.16 0.27 8.41
N PHE A 127 -13.80 1.54 8.13
CA PHE A 127 -12.48 2.07 8.49
C PHE A 127 -12.20 2.00 10.00
N PHE A 128 -13.14 2.44 10.84
CA PHE A 128 -12.99 2.35 12.30
C PHE A 128 -12.85 0.93 12.82
N ASN A 129 -13.47 -0.06 12.16
CA ASN A 129 -13.34 -1.45 12.57
C ASN A 129 -11.98 -2.07 12.20
N VAL A 130 -11.34 -1.58 11.13
CA VAL A 130 -9.99 -2.01 10.71
C VAL A 130 -8.90 -1.31 11.51
N ILE A 131 -9.04 0.01 11.70
CA ILE A 131 -8.04 0.87 12.31
C ILE A 131 -8.24 0.86 13.82
N GLN A 132 -7.39 0.11 14.53
CA GLN A 132 -7.36 0.12 15.99
C GLN A 132 -6.51 1.31 16.49
N ALA A 133 -6.58 1.60 17.80
CA ALA A 133 -5.79 2.67 18.40
C ALA A 133 -4.27 2.45 18.25
N ASP A 134 -3.84 1.19 18.07
CA ASP A 134 -2.44 0.82 17.83
C ASP A 134 -1.89 1.36 16.50
N ALA A 135 -2.77 1.69 15.53
CA ALA A 135 -2.42 2.29 14.24
C ALA A 135 -1.68 3.63 14.36
N PHE A 136 -1.85 4.32 15.49
CA PHE A 136 -1.39 5.69 15.69
C PHE A 136 -0.44 5.82 16.89
N THR A 137 0.18 4.70 17.30
CA THR A 137 1.25 4.75 18.31
C THR A 137 2.52 5.41 17.79
N ASP A 138 2.65 5.48 16.46
CA ASP A 138 3.65 6.28 15.76
C ASP A 138 3.04 7.64 15.39
N ASP A 139 3.62 8.72 15.91
CA ASP A 139 3.18 10.08 15.64
C ASP A 139 3.21 10.43 14.14
N ARG A 140 4.06 9.76 13.35
CA ARG A 140 4.15 9.93 11.88
C ARG A 140 2.89 9.40 11.18
N LEU A 141 2.40 8.24 11.61
CA LEU A 141 1.15 7.66 11.09
C LEU A 141 -0.07 8.50 11.47
N LEU A 142 -0.07 9.05 12.68
CA LEU A 142 -1.11 9.99 13.11
C LEU A 142 -1.08 11.29 12.30
N ALA A 143 0.12 11.85 12.09
CA ALA A 143 0.31 13.04 11.27
C ALA A 143 -0.14 12.81 9.82
N GLU A 144 0.23 11.67 9.21
CA GLU A 144 -0.21 11.28 7.87
C GLU A 144 -1.74 11.21 7.78
N ALA A 145 -2.38 10.54 8.73
CA ALA A 145 -3.84 10.43 8.75
C ALA A 145 -4.52 11.81 8.84
N PHE A 146 -4.01 12.72 9.67
CA PHE A 146 -4.51 14.09 9.75
C PHE A 146 -4.28 14.88 8.45
N GLN A 147 -3.11 14.72 7.80
CA GLN A 147 -2.84 15.35 6.52
C GLN A 147 -3.81 14.86 5.43
N THR A 148 -4.03 13.55 5.33
CA THR A 148 -4.97 12.96 4.38
C THR A 148 -6.40 13.46 4.63
N MET A 149 -6.86 13.44 5.88
CA MET A 149 -8.17 13.96 6.25
C MET A 149 -8.30 15.45 5.95
N GLY A 150 -7.27 16.25 6.26
CA GLY A 150 -7.24 17.68 5.99
C GLY A 150 -7.36 18.01 4.50
N LYS A 151 -6.69 17.23 3.63
CA LYS A 151 -6.79 17.36 2.17
C LYS A 151 -8.18 17.02 1.62
N CYS A 152 -8.99 16.26 2.37
CA CYS A 152 -10.39 15.98 2.02
C CYS A 152 -11.40 17.04 2.50
N GLY A 153 -10.97 17.99 3.34
CA GLY A 153 -11.84 19.02 3.92
C GLY A 153 -13.06 18.42 4.64
N PHE A 154 -14.23 19.01 4.42
CA PHE A 154 -15.47 18.56 5.07
C PHE A 154 -16.07 17.25 4.52
N LYS A 155 -15.54 16.67 3.43
CA LYS A 155 -16.12 15.48 2.78
C LYS A 155 -16.18 14.25 3.68
N CYS A 156 -15.26 14.15 4.64
CA CYS A 156 -15.24 13.05 5.60
C CYS A 156 -16.06 13.34 6.87
N LEU A 157 -16.51 14.59 7.09
CA LEU A 157 -17.24 15.03 8.28
C LEU A 157 -18.75 15.15 8.06
N ILE A 158 -19.17 15.78 6.96
CA ILE A 158 -20.57 16.18 6.71
C ILE A 158 -21.31 15.15 5.88
#